data_AF-A0A2V5L6H0-F1
#
_entry.id   AF-A0A2V5L6H0-F1
#
_cell.length_a   1.000
_cell.length_b   1.000
_cell.length_c   1.000
_cell.angle_alpha   90.00
_cell.angle_beta   90.00
_cell.angle_gamma   90.00
#
_symmetry.space_group_name_H-M   'P 1'
#
loop_
_entity.id
_entity.type
_entity.pdbx_description
1 polymer ?
#
loop_
_entity_poly.entity_id
_entity_poly.type
_entity_poly.pdbx_seq_one_letter_code
_entity_poly.pdbx_strand_id
1 'polypeptide(L)'
;CRRAIRRAATSGPHGLPLIGGGDWNDGLNRVGLGGKGESVWLAWFEICVLRDFAELLALRELDKEAQACHTRAVQLAKTVDAQAWDGAWYCRGYFDDGTPFGARENAEARIDSLPQSWAAICGAGDSERVDVALRSLEENLVREADDLILLFTPPFDKTTADVGYIKGYPPGVRENGGQYTHAATWVAMAFARQGDGDKAVRLLRMLNPIEHARDEKDCERYKVEPYVMPGDVYSLAGHVGRGGWTWYTGAAGWTYRVWIEEVLGFQRRGDTLTIDPVIPKDWPGFRLRYRFQDTTYRISVENPEHCARGVTLVELDGAAVADKIVMLRNDALPHEVRVVLGPKPPT
;
A
#
# COMPACT_ATOMS: atom_id res chain seq x y z
N CYS A 1 -12.44 9.41 -16.08
CA CYS A 1 -11.13 8.76 -16.26
C CYS A 1 -10.23 9.51 -17.26
N ARG A 2 -10.46 9.45 -18.58
CA ARG A 2 -9.58 10.06 -19.61
C ARG A 2 -9.09 11.49 -19.30
N ARG A 3 -9.99 12.41 -18.93
CA ARG A 3 -9.61 13.81 -18.61
C ARG A 3 -8.69 13.92 -17.38
N ALA A 4 -8.94 13.12 -16.36
CA ALA A 4 -8.13 13.10 -15.14
C ALA A 4 -6.72 12.57 -15.42
N ILE A 5 -6.62 11.44 -16.13
CA ILE A 5 -5.32 10.85 -16.52
C ILE A 5 -4.53 11.83 -17.39
N ARG A 6 -5.17 12.46 -18.38
CA ARG A 6 -4.50 13.48 -19.22
C ARG A 6 -4.01 14.67 -18.41
N ARG A 7 -4.75 15.10 -17.38
CA ARG A 7 -4.34 16.18 -16.48
C ARG A 7 -3.15 15.77 -15.60
N ALA A 8 -3.11 14.51 -15.17
CA ALA A 8 -2.09 13.97 -14.28
C ALA A 8 -0.79 13.58 -15.01
N ALA A 9 -0.86 13.22 -16.30
CA ALA A 9 0.26 12.79 -17.15
C ALA A 9 1.23 13.94 -17.49
N THR A 10 1.75 14.58 -16.46
CA THR A 10 2.81 15.59 -16.51
C THR A 10 4.17 14.92 -16.56
N SER A 11 5.19 15.70 -16.93
CA SER A 11 6.56 15.24 -17.02
C SER A 11 7.47 16.42 -16.71
N GLY A 12 8.21 16.33 -15.60
CA GLY A 12 9.22 17.30 -15.21
C GLY A 12 10.58 17.02 -15.86
N PRO A 13 11.64 17.66 -15.35
CA PRO A 13 12.99 17.58 -15.91
C PRO A 13 13.56 16.15 -15.98
N HIS A 14 13.22 15.28 -15.03
CA HIS A 14 13.68 13.88 -15.00
C HIS A 14 12.68 12.93 -15.68
N GLY A 15 11.59 13.44 -16.25
CA GLY A 15 10.56 12.61 -16.89
C GLY A 15 9.54 12.02 -15.91
N LEU A 16 9.53 12.52 -14.67
CA LEU A 16 8.62 12.10 -13.60
C LEU A 16 7.42 13.05 -13.52
N PRO A 17 6.27 12.65 -12.94
CA PRO A 17 5.15 13.56 -12.78
C PRO A 17 5.49 14.73 -11.86
N LEU A 18 5.00 15.91 -12.22
CA LEU A 18 5.18 17.12 -11.42
C LEU A 18 4.39 17.00 -10.11
N ILE A 19 5.05 17.32 -8.99
CA ILE A 19 4.40 17.33 -7.67
C ILE A 19 3.50 18.57 -7.50
N GLY A 20 3.81 19.67 -8.19
CA GLY A 20 3.06 20.92 -8.08
C GLY A 20 2.94 21.41 -6.63
N GLY A 21 1.70 21.71 -6.22
CA GLY A 21 1.37 22.17 -4.86
C GLY A 21 1.17 21.06 -3.83
N GLY A 22 1.61 19.83 -4.11
CA GLY A 22 1.46 18.67 -3.25
C GLY A 22 1.01 17.43 -4.02
N ASP A 23 1.37 16.27 -3.49
CA ASP A 23 0.84 14.98 -3.94
C ASP A 23 -0.08 14.39 -2.86
N TRP A 24 0.00 13.09 -2.55
CA TRP A 24 -0.78 12.55 -1.43
C TRP A 24 -0.34 13.12 -0.07
N ASN A 25 0.93 13.52 0.07
CA ASN A 25 1.37 14.24 1.26
C ASN A 25 1.13 15.74 1.05
N ASP A 26 -0.03 16.21 1.51
CA ASP A 26 -0.43 17.63 1.44
C ASP A 26 0.60 18.56 2.10
N GLY A 27 1.35 18.07 3.09
CA GLY A 27 2.41 18.81 3.79
C GLY A 27 3.57 19.25 2.90
N LEU A 28 3.78 18.56 1.77
CA LEU A 28 4.85 18.85 0.79
C LEU A 28 4.43 19.89 -0.25
N ASN A 29 3.59 20.85 0.14
CA ASN A 29 2.93 21.78 -0.78
C ASN A 29 3.84 22.85 -1.41
N ARG A 30 5.13 22.88 -1.06
CA ARG A 30 6.08 23.88 -1.58
C ARG A 30 7.25 23.28 -2.36
N VAL A 31 7.30 21.96 -2.51
CA VAL A 31 8.37 21.24 -3.24
C VAL A 31 8.42 21.62 -4.74
N GLY A 32 7.27 21.84 -5.37
CA GLY A 32 7.15 22.06 -6.82
C GLY A 32 6.37 23.31 -7.24
N LEU A 33 6.33 24.35 -6.40
CA LEU A 33 5.62 25.60 -6.72
C LEU A 33 6.20 26.35 -7.91
N GLY A 34 7.48 26.14 -8.21
CA GLY A 34 8.16 26.62 -9.41
C GLY A 34 7.80 25.83 -10.69
N GLY A 35 6.96 24.80 -10.59
CA GLY A 35 6.45 24.02 -11.72
C GLY A 35 7.44 23.02 -12.30
N LYS A 36 8.52 22.70 -11.59
CA LYS A 36 9.56 21.74 -12.00
C LYS A 36 9.76 20.60 -11.02
N GLY A 37 9.35 20.76 -9.75
CA GLY A 37 9.45 19.71 -8.75
C GLY A 37 8.64 18.46 -9.16
N GLU A 38 9.17 17.29 -8.81
CA GLU A 38 8.68 15.99 -9.27
C GLU A 38 8.42 15.03 -8.09
N SER A 39 7.48 14.10 -8.28
CA SER A 39 7.11 13.09 -7.27
C SER A 39 7.26 11.67 -7.82
N VAL A 40 8.04 10.86 -7.10
CA VAL A 40 8.24 9.44 -7.41
C VAL A 40 7.02 8.62 -7.00
N TRP A 41 6.36 8.99 -5.89
CA TRP A 41 5.10 8.37 -5.50
C TRP A 41 4.02 8.57 -6.58
N LEU A 42 3.89 9.79 -7.13
CA LEU A 42 2.94 10.04 -8.23
C LEU A 42 3.28 9.22 -9.47
N ALA A 43 4.56 8.98 -9.75
CA ALA A 43 4.97 8.14 -10.87
C ALA A 43 4.47 6.70 -10.71
N TRP A 44 4.66 6.09 -9.54
CA TRP A 44 4.10 4.77 -9.25
C TRP A 44 2.58 4.78 -9.30
N PHE A 45 1.94 5.77 -8.68
CA PHE A 45 0.49 5.88 -8.69
C PHE A 45 -0.07 6.00 -10.11
N GLU A 46 0.56 6.80 -10.99
CA GLU A 46 0.18 6.91 -12.40
C GLU A 46 0.30 5.55 -13.11
N ILE A 47 1.38 4.79 -12.88
CA ILE A 47 1.55 3.44 -13.45
C ILE A 47 0.40 2.52 -13.04
N CYS A 48 0.05 2.48 -11.76
CA CYS A 48 -1.07 1.71 -11.26
C CYS A 48 -2.39 2.12 -11.97
N VAL A 49 -2.69 3.42 -12.03
CA VAL A 49 -3.90 3.95 -12.68
C VAL A 49 -3.95 3.63 -14.18
N LEU A 50 -2.83 3.72 -14.88
CA LEU A 50 -2.75 3.42 -16.31
C LEU A 50 -2.98 1.94 -16.61
N ARG A 51 -2.47 1.03 -15.76
CA ARG A 51 -2.70 -0.41 -15.88
C ARG A 51 -4.18 -0.75 -15.68
N ASP A 52 -4.78 -0.28 -14.59
CA ASP A 52 -6.21 -0.51 -14.31
C ASP A 52 -7.10 0.10 -15.40
N PHE A 53 -6.76 1.30 -15.89
CA PHE A 53 -7.53 1.94 -16.95
C PHE A 53 -7.38 1.23 -18.29
N ALA A 54 -6.22 0.63 -18.59
CA ALA A 54 -6.03 -0.18 -19.78
C ALA A 54 -6.94 -1.41 -19.78
N GLU A 55 -7.12 -2.08 -18.64
CA GLU A 55 -8.08 -3.19 -18.52
C GLU A 55 -9.51 -2.73 -18.85
N LEU A 56 -9.93 -1.58 -18.32
CA LEU A 56 -11.25 -1.01 -18.63
C LEU A 56 -11.41 -0.63 -20.11
N LEU A 57 -10.35 -0.14 -20.75
CA LEU A 57 -10.36 0.20 -22.18
C LEU A 57 -10.46 -1.07 -23.04
N ALA A 58 -9.73 -2.13 -22.69
CA ALA A 58 -9.81 -3.43 -23.38
C ALA A 58 -11.23 -4.03 -23.29
N LEU A 59 -11.87 -3.95 -22.12
CA LEU A 59 -13.29 -4.37 -21.94
C LEU A 59 -14.28 -3.55 -22.77
N ARG A 60 -13.86 -2.39 -23.29
CA ARG A 60 -14.65 -1.52 -24.17
C ARG A 60 -14.19 -1.60 -25.62
N GLU A 61 -13.33 -2.57 -25.96
CA GLU A 61 -12.79 -2.78 -27.32
C GLU A 61 -12.00 -1.57 -27.83
N LEU A 62 -11.35 -0.82 -26.92
CA LEU A 62 -10.54 0.36 -27.21
C LEU A 62 -9.04 0.04 -27.18
N ASP A 63 -8.64 -1.01 -27.89
CA ASP A 63 -7.32 -1.66 -27.76
C ASP A 63 -6.14 -0.71 -28.02
N LYS A 64 -6.28 0.22 -28.97
CA LYS A 64 -5.22 1.21 -29.26
C LYS A 64 -4.95 2.13 -28.06
N GLU A 65 -5.99 2.55 -27.37
CA GLU A 65 -5.85 3.38 -26.17
C GLU A 65 -5.33 2.56 -24.98
N ALA A 66 -5.79 1.31 -24.84
CA ALA A 66 -5.28 0.39 -23.82
C ALA A 66 -3.77 0.17 -23.99
N GLN A 67 -3.33 -0.10 -25.22
CA GLN A 67 -1.92 -0.28 -25.55
C GLN A 67 -1.11 1.00 -25.27
N ALA A 68 -1.65 2.19 -25.56
CA ALA A 68 -0.98 3.45 -25.25
C ALA A 68 -0.78 3.63 -23.73
N CYS A 69 -1.78 3.24 -22.92
CA CYS A 69 -1.67 3.26 -21.45
C CYS A 69 -0.59 2.28 -20.96
N HIS A 70 -0.56 1.05 -21.48
CA HIS A 70 0.48 0.07 -21.14
C HIS A 70 1.89 0.56 -21.52
N THR A 71 2.05 1.09 -22.74
CA THR A 71 3.34 1.61 -23.20
C THR A 71 3.82 2.76 -22.30
N ARG A 72 2.93 3.69 -21.95
CA ARG A 72 3.25 4.78 -21.02
C ARG A 72 3.64 4.25 -19.63
N ALA A 73 2.91 3.28 -19.09
CA ALA A 73 3.19 2.68 -17.79
C ALA A 73 4.58 2.01 -17.77
N VAL A 74 4.92 1.23 -18.81
CA VAL A 74 6.25 0.60 -18.94
C VAL A 74 7.35 1.64 -19.07
N GLN A 75 7.14 2.68 -19.87
CA GLN A 75 8.13 3.75 -20.04
C GLN A 75 8.34 4.53 -18.74
N LEU A 76 7.27 4.84 -18.01
CA LEU A 76 7.35 5.54 -16.73
C LEU A 76 8.07 4.71 -15.68
N ALA A 77 7.81 3.40 -15.59
CA ALA A 77 8.54 2.51 -14.67
C ALA A 77 10.06 2.54 -14.93
N LYS A 78 10.47 2.44 -16.20
CA LYS A 78 11.88 2.57 -16.59
C LYS A 78 12.47 3.93 -16.22
N THR A 79 11.70 5.01 -16.37
CA THR A 79 12.13 6.34 -15.97
C THR A 79 12.31 6.44 -14.46
N VAL A 80 11.37 5.91 -13.67
CA VAL A 80 11.50 5.87 -12.20
C VAL A 80 12.76 5.10 -11.80
N ASP A 81 12.98 3.93 -12.37
CA ASP A 81 14.19 3.14 -12.09
C ASP A 81 15.46 3.89 -12.49
N ALA A 82 15.49 4.54 -13.64
CA ALA A 82 16.70 5.23 -14.11
C ALA A 82 17.01 6.51 -13.30
N GLN A 83 15.99 7.21 -12.83
CA GLN A 83 16.15 8.54 -12.24
C GLN A 83 16.09 8.50 -10.72
N ALA A 84 15.11 7.80 -10.15
CA ALA A 84 14.79 7.90 -8.73
C ALA A 84 15.50 6.88 -7.84
N TRP A 85 16.21 5.89 -8.40
CA TRP A 85 16.94 4.91 -7.60
C TRP A 85 18.26 5.49 -7.07
N ASP A 86 18.41 5.58 -5.75
CA ASP A 86 19.61 6.18 -5.12
C ASP A 86 20.71 5.17 -4.75
N GLY A 87 20.49 3.90 -5.09
CA GLY A 87 21.37 2.77 -4.77
C GLY A 87 20.88 1.92 -3.60
N ALA A 88 20.00 2.42 -2.75
CA ALA A 88 19.44 1.69 -1.60
C ALA A 88 17.90 1.73 -1.56
N TRP A 89 17.28 2.82 -2.01
CA TRP A 89 15.82 2.93 -2.14
C TRP A 89 15.45 3.93 -3.25
N TYR A 90 14.15 4.05 -3.52
CA TYR A 90 13.66 5.10 -4.41
C TYR A 90 13.57 6.42 -3.64
N CYS A 91 14.12 7.50 -4.20
CA CYS A 91 13.98 8.82 -3.61
C CYS A 91 12.51 9.25 -3.56
N ARG A 92 12.20 10.27 -2.76
CA ARG A 92 10.83 10.78 -2.62
C ARG A 92 10.41 11.67 -3.79
N GLY A 93 11.36 12.38 -4.36
CA GLY A 93 11.15 13.30 -5.46
C GLY A 93 12.30 14.28 -5.63
N TYR A 94 12.03 15.31 -6.42
CA TYR A 94 12.97 16.40 -6.72
C TYR A 94 12.32 17.74 -6.45
N PHE A 95 13.08 18.68 -5.89
CA PHE A 95 12.69 20.08 -5.81
C PHE A 95 12.72 20.76 -7.18
N ASP A 96 12.19 21.98 -7.27
CA ASP A 96 12.22 22.78 -8.49
C ASP A 96 13.63 23.06 -9.05
N ASP A 97 14.66 23.04 -8.20
CA ASP A 97 16.07 23.20 -8.59
C ASP A 97 16.75 21.89 -9.02
N GLY A 98 16.03 20.77 -8.97
CA GLY A 98 16.52 19.44 -9.32
C GLY A 98 17.23 18.71 -8.18
N THR A 99 17.30 19.28 -6.97
CA THR A 99 17.88 18.60 -5.80
C THR A 99 16.96 17.45 -5.37
N PRO A 100 17.47 16.22 -5.16
CA PRO A 100 16.67 15.11 -4.66
C PRO A 100 16.38 15.25 -3.16
N PHE A 101 15.22 14.73 -2.74
CA PHE A 101 14.87 14.52 -1.33
C PHE A 101 14.29 13.12 -1.13
N GLY A 102 14.24 12.62 0.12
CA GLY A 102 13.91 11.21 0.34
C GLY A 102 15.03 10.26 -0.07
N ALA A 103 16.25 10.75 -0.20
CA ALA A 103 17.43 10.01 -0.65
C ALA A 103 18.46 9.84 0.47
N ARG A 104 19.33 8.84 0.33
CA ARG A 104 20.36 8.44 1.29
C ARG A 104 21.21 9.58 1.86
N GLU A 105 21.57 10.55 1.02
CA GLU A 105 22.44 11.67 1.41
C GLU A 105 21.69 12.79 2.16
N ASN A 106 20.36 12.74 2.25
CA ASN A 106 19.59 13.74 2.97
C ASN A 106 19.70 13.53 4.50
N ALA A 107 19.90 14.62 5.24
CA ALA A 107 19.98 14.60 6.70
C ALA A 107 18.60 14.43 7.38
N GLU A 108 17.54 14.92 6.74
CA GLU A 108 16.14 14.84 7.16
C GLU A 108 15.32 14.26 6.02
N ALA A 109 14.21 13.59 6.35
CA ALA A 109 13.39 12.83 5.42
C ALA A 109 14.24 11.99 4.47
N ARG A 110 15.16 11.20 5.04
CA ARG A 110 16.17 10.44 4.31
C ARG A 110 15.57 9.26 3.54
N ILE A 111 14.55 8.63 4.11
CA ILE A 111 13.76 7.59 3.47
C ILE A 111 12.29 7.80 3.79
N ASP A 112 11.44 7.73 2.77
CA ASP A 112 9.99 7.88 2.84
C ASP A 112 9.33 6.55 2.42
N SER A 113 8.26 6.16 3.09
CA SER A 113 7.60 4.88 2.90
C SER A 113 6.84 4.80 1.57
N LEU A 114 6.40 5.93 1.03
CA LEU A 114 5.49 6.00 -0.11
C LEU A 114 6.10 5.45 -1.40
N PRO A 115 7.29 5.91 -1.87
CA PRO A 115 7.86 5.38 -3.11
C PRO A 115 8.15 3.89 -3.02
N GLN A 116 8.58 3.39 -1.86
CA GLN A 116 8.98 1.99 -1.70
C GLN A 116 7.75 1.07 -1.68
N SER A 117 6.75 1.44 -0.89
CA SER A 117 5.49 0.68 -0.83
C SER A 117 4.82 0.64 -2.20
N TRP A 118 4.78 1.77 -2.91
CA TRP A 118 4.11 1.85 -4.20
C TRP A 118 4.88 1.22 -5.36
N ALA A 119 6.21 1.15 -5.30
CA ALA A 119 7.00 0.34 -6.23
C ALA A 119 6.58 -1.14 -6.18
N ALA A 120 6.42 -1.68 -4.96
CA ALA A 120 5.93 -3.03 -4.73
C ALA A 120 4.45 -3.20 -5.09
N ILE A 121 3.58 -2.29 -4.64
CA ILE A 121 2.13 -2.36 -4.90
C ILE A 121 1.85 -2.36 -6.39
N CYS A 122 2.51 -1.51 -7.17
CA CYS A 122 2.25 -1.45 -8.61
C CYS A 122 2.80 -2.65 -9.39
N GLY A 123 3.74 -3.42 -8.83
CA GLY A 123 4.35 -4.57 -9.51
C GLY A 123 5.00 -4.19 -10.83
N ALA A 124 5.58 -2.99 -10.90
CA ALA A 124 6.14 -2.41 -12.12
C ALA A 124 7.61 -2.04 -12.00
N GLY A 125 8.13 -1.88 -10.78
CA GLY A 125 9.54 -1.65 -10.55
C GLY A 125 10.36 -2.92 -10.74
N ASP A 126 11.66 -2.74 -10.95
CA ASP A 126 12.63 -3.83 -10.93
C ASP A 126 12.55 -4.64 -9.63
N SER A 127 12.44 -5.97 -9.74
CA SER A 127 12.17 -6.84 -8.59
C SER A 127 13.30 -6.83 -7.56
N GLU A 128 14.56 -6.79 -8.00
CA GLU A 128 15.70 -6.76 -7.07
C GLU A 128 15.72 -5.44 -6.30
N ARG A 129 15.43 -4.32 -6.97
CA ARG A 129 15.34 -3.01 -6.34
C ARG A 129 14.17 -2.89 -5.39
N VAL A 130 13.01 -3.42 -5.75
CA VAL A 130 11.83 -3.46 -4.87
C VAL A 130 12.15 -4.23 -3.59
N ASP A 131 12.82 -5.38 -3.68
CA ASP A 131 13.24 -6.15 -2.51
C ASP A 131 14.21 -5.37 -1.62
N VAL A 132 15.19 -4.70 -2.22
CA VAL A 132 16.14 -3.84 -1.48
C VAL A 132 15.42 -2.64 -0.84
N ALA A 133 14.47 -2.02 -1.54
CA ALA A 133 13.71 -0.88 -1.05
C ALA A 133 12.80 -1.25 0.13
N LEU A 134 12.13 -2.41 0.07
CA LEU A 134 11.28 -2.88 1.16
C LEU A 134 12.08 -3.31 2.39
N ARG A 135 13.26 -3.92 2.21
CA ARG A 135 14.17 -4.18 3.34
C ARG A 135 14.64 -2.89 3.98
N SER A 136 15.06 -1.90 3.17
CA SER A 136 15.48 -0.60 3.68
C SER A 136 14.35 0.14 4.41
N LEU A 137 13.12 0.05 3.90
CA LEU A 137 11.92 0.55 4.56
C LEU A 137 11.72 -0.12 5.91
N GLU A 138 11.73 -1.46 5.97
CA GLU A 138 11.55 -2.22 7.21
C GLU A 138 12.60 -1.82 8.26
N GLU A 139 13.87 -1.81 7.87
CA GLU A 139 14.99 -1.48 8.76
C GLU A 139 14.92 -0.05 9.33
N ASN A 140 14.42 0.92 8.55
CA ASN A 140 14.47 2.34 8.93
C ASN A 140 13.14 2.87 9.49
N LEU A 141 12.00 2.35 9.01
CA LEU A 141 10.68 2.92 9.27
C LEU A 141 9.79 2.04 10.16
N VAL A 142 10.06 0.74 10.28
CA VAL A 142 9.33 -0.14 11.20
C VAL A 142 10.04 -0.17 12.55
N ARG A 143 9.44 0.49 13.54
CA ARG A 143 9.92 0.54 14.93
C ARG A 143 9.16 -0.47 15.77
N GLU A 144 9.57 -1.73 15.71
CA GLU A 144 8.98 -2.84 16.48
C GLU A 144 8.91 -2.53 17.98
N ALA A 145 9.96 -1.94 18.56
CA ALA A 145 9.99 -1.60 19.99
C ALA A 145 8.94 -0.54 20.41
N ASP A 146 8.42 0.21 19.45
CA ASP A 146 7.44 1.26 19.69
C ASP A 146 6.07 0.93 19.09
N ASP A 147 5.89 -0.21 18.41
CA ASP A 147 4.70 -0.54 17.63
C ASP A 147 4.32 0.55 16.59
N LEU A 148 5.33 1.10 15.89
CA LEU A 148 5.13 2.16 14.90
C LEU A 148 5.69 1.81 13.52
N ILE A 149 5.00 2.30 12.49
CA ILE A 149 5.46 2.31 11.09
C ILE A 149 5.46 3.77 10.63
N LEU A 150 6.65 4.36 10.55
CA LEU A 150 6.82 5.78 10.25
C LEU A 150 6.58 6.09 8.77
N LEU A 151 6.06 7.28 8.47
CA LEU A 151 5.91 7.78 7.10
C LEU A 151 7.28 8.07 6.46
N PHE A 152 8.19 8.72 7.21
CA PHE A 152 9.58 8.91 6.82
C PHE A 152 10.46 9.16 8.04
N THR A 153 11.78 9.05 7.87
CA THR A 153 12.74 9.33 8.93
C THR A 153 14.07 9.86 8.37
N PRO A 154 14.81 10.71 9.12
CA PRO A 154 14.37 11.48 10.28
C PRO A 154 13.26 12.50 9.91
N PRO A 155 12.47 13.01 10.87
CA PRO A 155 11.52 14.10 10.62
C PRO A 155 12.24 15.38 10.17
N PHE A 156 11.54 16.29 9.49
CA PHE A 156 12.02 17.64 9.23
C PHE A 156 12.06 18.46 10.52
N ASP A 157 13.13 19.23 10.72
CA ASP A 157 13.31 20.11 11.88
C ASP A 157 14.08 21.37 11.46
N LYS A 158 15.31 21.19 10.98
CA LYS A 158 16.30 22.26 10.74
C LYS A 158 16.58 22.54 9.28
N THR A 159 16.04 21.74 8.35
CA THR A 159 16.24 21.98 6.92
C THR A 159 15.92 23.43 6.53
N THR A 160 16.76 24.03 5.69
CA THR A 160 16.50 25.34 5.09
C THR A 160 15.61 25.25 3.85
N ALA A 161 15.40 24.04 3.32
CA ALA A 161 14.53 23.81 2.18
C ALA A 161 13.08 24.18 2.51
N ASP A 162 12.41 24.78 1.52
CA ASP A 162 11.00 25.14 1.58
C ASP A 162 10.13 23.98 1.09
N VAL A 163 9.97 22.97 1.95
CA VAL A 163 9.19 21.75 1.62
C VAL A 163 7.69 21.96 1.75
N GLY A 164 7.25 22.94 2.54
CA GLY A 164 5.83 23.21 2.76
C GLY A 164 5.42 23.28 4.22
N TYR A 165 4.10 23.23 4.46
CA TYR A 165 3.54 23.38 5.81
C TYR A 165 3.90 22.21 6.74
N ILE A 166 4.42 21.10 6.21
CA ILE A 166 4.85 19.95 7.03
C ILE A 166 5.82 20.34 8.15
N LYS A 167 6.64 21.38 7.95
CA LYS A 167 7.55 21.94 8.96
C LYS A 167 6.85 22.72 10.08
N GLY A 168 5.55 22.98 9.93
CA GLY A 168 4.70 23.54 10.99
C GLY A 168 4.35 22.52 12.07
N TYR A 169 4.54 21.22 11.81
CA TYR A 169 4.37 20.17 12.81
C TYR A 169 5.66 19.90 13.58
N PRO A 170 5.58 19.63 14.90
CA PRO A 170 6.71 19.12 15.66
C PRO A 170 7.29 17.84 15.04
N PRO A 171 8.61 17.61 15.14
CA PRO A 171 9.25 16.39 14.64
C PRO A 171 8.64 15.12 15.26
N GLY A 172 8.09 14.25 14.42
CA GLY A 172 7.43 13.00 14.81
C GLY A 172 5.92 13.07 15.00
N VAL A 173 5.27 14.15 14.53
CA VAL A 173 3.81 14.34 14.60
C VAL A 173 3.22 14.35 13.19
N ARG A 174 2.13 13.58 13.00
CA ARG A 174 1.39 13.48 11.73
C ARG A 174 2.30 13.18 10.54
N GLU A 175 2.19 13.97 9.46
CA GLU A 175 2.99 13.82 8.25
C GLU A 175 4.49 14.06 8.51
N ASN A 176 4.89 14.81 9.55
CA ASN A 176 6.30 15.09 9.82
C ASN A 176 6.99 13.96 10.59
N GLY A 177 7.17 12.80 9.94
CA GLY A 177 7.89 11.65 10.48
C GLY A 177 7.18 10.88 11.59
N GLY A 178 5.89 11.14 11.82
CA GLY A 178 5.02 10.26 12.60
C GLY A 178 4.61 9.02 11.81
N GLN A 179 3.90 8.09 12.46
CA GLN A 179 3.12 7.10 11.72
C GLN A 179 1.88 7.79 11.17
N TYR A 180 1.82 7.96 9.85
CA TYR A 180 0.58 8.31 9.18
C TYR A 180 -0.12 7.02 8.79
N THR A 181 -1.14 6.60 9.55
CA THR A 181 -1.68 5.23 9.51
C THR A 181 -2.13 4.81 8.12
N HIS A 182 -2.65 5.74 7.32
CA HIS A 182 -2.99 5.46 5.92
C HIS A 182 -1.74 5.03 5.12
N ALA A 183 -0.63 5.75 5.19
CA ALA A 183 0.61 5.32 4.53
C ALA A 183 1.17 4.01 5.10
N ALA A 184 1.07 3.82 6.42
CA ALA A 184 1.49 2.59 7.08
C ALA A 184 0.71 1.36 6.59
N THR A 185 -0.59 1.51 6.28
CA THR A 185 -1.36 0.39 5.68
C THR A 185 -0.82 -0.01 4.31
N TRP A 186 -0.27 0.92 3.53
CA TRP A 186 0.38 0.59 2.25
C TRP A 186 1.68 -0.18 2.43
N VAL A 187 2.38 0.01 3.55
CA VAL A 187 3.55 -0.82 3.87
C VAL A 187 3.12 -2.28 4.04
N ALA A 188 2.09 -2.53 4.85
CA ALA A 188 1.56 -3.89 5.03
C ALA A 188 1.05 -4.49 3.70
N MET A 189 0.37 -3.67 2.89
CA MET A 189 -0.10 -4.04 1.55
C MET A 189 1.06 -4.46 0.63
N ALA A 190 2.18 -3.74 0.66
CA ALA A 190 3.36 -4.05 -0.14
C ALA A 190 3.91 -5.44 0.19
N PHE A 191 4.05 -5.77 1.47
CA PHE A 191 4.50 -7.11 1.89
C PHE A 191 3.50 -8.22 1.55
N ALA A 192 2.19 -7.95 1.67
CA ALA A 192 1.16 -8.89 1.22
C ALA A 192 1.30 -9.17 -0.29
N ARG A 193 1.50 -8.15 -1.12
CA ARG A 193 1.70 -8.33 -2.58
C ARG A 193 3.01 -9.03 -2.95
N GLN A 194 4.04 -8.94 -2.11
CA GLN A 194 5.26 -9.74 -2.24
C GLN A 194 5.06 -11.20 -1.81
N GLY A 195 3.92 -11.55 -1.19
CA GLY A 195 3.62 -12.90 -0.75
C GLY A 195 4.10 -13.22 0.68
N ASP A 196 4.50 -12.21 1.45
CA ASP A 196 4.95 -12.37 2.84
C ASP A 196 3.79 -12.13 3.82
N GLY A 197 2.96 -13.15 4.01
CA GLY A 197 1.77 -13.09 4.86
C GLY A 197 2.08 -12.94 6.35
N ASP A 198 3.18 -13.55 6.82
CA ASP A 198 3.65 -13.43 8.19
C ASP A 198 3.95 -11.96 8.51
N LYS A 199 4.69 -11.29 7.62
CA LYS A 199 5.04 -9.87 7.79
C LYS A 199 3.86 -8.94 7.58
N ALA A 200 3.04 -9.17 6.55
CA ALA A 200 1.86 -8.34 6.29
C ALA A 200 0.93 -8.30 7.51
N VAL A 201 0.61 -9.46 8.10
CA VAL A 201 -0.24 -9.52 9.30
C VAL A 201 0.45 -8.96 10.52
N ARG A 202 1.77 -9.18 10.72
CA ARG A 202 2.52 -8.55 11.82
C ARG A 202 2.39 -7.03 11.78
N LEU A 203 2.62 -6.42 10.61
CA LEU A 203 2.49 -4.98 10.41
C LEU A 203 1.05 -4.50 10.63
N LEU A 204 0.04 -5.22 10.14
CA LEU A 204 -1.37 -4.86 10.40
C LEU A 204 -1.74 -4.93 11.88
N ARG A 205 -1.13 -5.86 12.65
CA ARG A 205 -1.30 -5.91 14.11
C ARG A 205 -0.67 -4.70 14.79
N MET A 206 0.50 -4.25 14.35
CA MET A 206 1.09 -2.98 14.83
C MET A 206 0.18 -1.77 14.55
N LEU A 207 -0.70 -1.84 13.55
CA LEU A 207 -1.65 -0.75 13.25
C LEU A 207 -3.01 -0.91 13.95
N ASN A 208 -3.29 -2.06 14.56
CA ASN A 208 -4.60 -2.38 15.11
C ASN A 208 -4.83 -1.64 16.44
N PRO A 209 -5.82 -0.73 16.54
CA PRO A 209 -6.10 0.05 17.75
C PRO A 209 -6.36 -0.80 18.99
N ILE A 210 -6.88 -2.02 18.82
CA ILE A 210 -7.12 -2.95 19.94
C ILE A 210 -5.78 -3.42 20.55
N GLU A 211 -4.74 -3.61 19.74
CA GLU A 211 -3.42 -4.01 20.22
C GLU A 211 -2.75 -2.89 21.03
N HIS A 212 -3.10 -1.62 20.77
CA HIS A 212 -2.61 -0.44 21.50
C HIS A 212 -3.36 -0.14 22.81
N ALA A 213 -4.29 -1.00 23.22
CA ALA A 213 -5.11 -0.79 24.41
C ALA A 213 -5.47 -2.11 25.10
N ARG A 214 -4.55 -3.08 25.08
CA ARG A 214 -4.77 -4.38 25.73
C ARG A 214 -4.71 -4.30 27.25
N ASP A 215 -3.95 -3.35 27.78
CA ASP A 215 -3.87 -3.06 29.21
C ASP A 215 -3.90 -1.55 29.50
N GLU A 216 -3.96 -1.21 30.79
CA GLU A 216 -4.05 0.17 31.26
C GLU A 216 -2.83 1.01 30.84
N LYS A 217 -1.62 0.42 30.85
CA LYS A 217 -0.40 1.13 30.48
C LYS A 217 -0.42 1.48 28.99
N ASP A 218 -0.86 0.56 28.15
CA ASP A 218 -1.01 0.79 26.71
C ASP A 218 -2.09 1.84 26.42
N CYS A 219 -3.23 1.79 27.13
CA CYS A 219 -4.26 2.83 27.03
C CYS A 219 -3.72 4.22 27.41
N GLU A 220 -2.94 4.31 28.50
CA GLU A 220 -2.30 5.53 28.96
C GLU A 220 -1.23 6.05 27.98
N ARG A 221 -0.63 5.16 27.19
CA ARG A 221 0.28 5.52 26.10
C ARG A 221 -0.47 5.99 24.84
N TYR A 222 -1.51 5.25 24.43
CA TYR A 222 -2.24 5.46 23.18
C TYR A 222 -3.18 6.66 23.21
N LYS A 223 -3.82 6.94 24.35
CA LYS A 223 -4.63 8.15 24.62
C LYS A 223 -5.82 8.40 23.69
N VAL A 224 -6.21 7.45 22.85
CA VAL A 224 -7.37 7.55 21.94
C VAL A 224 -8.18 6.25 21.93
N GLU A 225 -9.30 6.24 21.22
CA GLU A 225 -10.26 5.15 21.25
C GLU A 225 -9.76 3.87 20.52
N PRO A 226 -9.75 2.69 21.16
CA PRO A 226 -9.16 1.47 20.60
C PRO A 226 -10.07 0.67 19.67
N TYR A 227 -11.14 1.29 19.18
CA TYR A 227 -12.15 0.66 18.32
C TYR A 227 -12.34 1.39 16.99
N VAL A 228 -11.53 2.42 16.71
CA VAL A 228 -11.47 3.12 15.43
C VAL A 228 -10.03 3.32 15.00
N MET A 229 -9.76 3.29 13.69
CA MET A 229 -8.41 3.59 13.18
C MET A 229 -8.06 5.06 13.42
N PRO A 230 -6.87 5.37 13.96
CA PRO A 230 -6.37 6.75 14.04
C PRO A 230 -5.82 7.19 12.68
N GLY A 231 -5.85 8.49 12.42
CA GLY A 231 -5.16 9.10 11.28
C GLY A 231 -3.65 9.00 11.44
N ASP A 232 -3.16 9.22 12.66
CA ASP A 232 -1.74 9.19 12.96
C ASP A 232 -1.41 8.70 14.38
N VAL A 233 -0.18 8.22 14.56
CA VAL A 233 0.40 7.84 15.86
C VAL A 233 1.79 8.44 15.97
N TYR A 234 2.08 9.09 17.09
CA TYR A 234 3.24 9.97 17.20
C TYR A 234 4.52 9.17 17.44
N SER A 235 5.61 9.62 16.82
CA SER A 235 6.99 9.22 17.12
C SER A 235 7.76 10.31 17.89
N LEU A 236 7.09 11.42 18.20
CA LEU A 236 7.60 12.55 18.98
C LEU A 236 8.07 12.09 20.38
N ALA A 237 9.30 12.43 20.74
CA ALA A 237 9.87 12.13 22.05
C ALA A 237 8.97 12.64 23.20
N GLY A 238 8.72 11.80 24.20
CA GLY A 238 7.78 12.07 25.31
C GLY A 238 6.31 11.80 24.99
N HIS A 239 5.96 11.55 23.72
CA HIS A 239 4.60 11.23 23.27
C HIS A 239 4.55 10.01 22.32
N VAL A 240 5.58 9.16 22.34
CA VAL A 240 5.69 8.01 21.43
C VAL A 240 4.55 7.01 21.66
N GLY A 241 3.83 6.66 20.59
CA GLY A 241 2.68 5.76 20.64
C GLY A 241 1.35 6.46 20.90
N ARG A 242 1.34 7.79 21.11
CA ARG A 242 0.09 8.55 21.25
C ARG A 242 -0.65 8.63 19.92
N GLY A 243 -1.91 8.21 19.91
CA GLY A 243 -2.80 8.37 18.77
C GLY A 243 -3.27 9.81 18.57
N GLY A 244 -3.56 10.16 17.33
CA GLY A 244 -4.09 11.45 16.91
C GLY A 244 -5.09 11.31 15.76
N TRP A 245 -5.89 12.37 15.55
CA TRP A 245 -6.85 12.48 14.44
C TRP A 245 -7.69 11.21 14.28
N THR A 246 -8.57 10.90 15.24
CA THR A 246 -9.39 9.68 15.13
C THR A 246 -10.61 9.88 14.22
N TRP A 247 -11.25 8.77 13.86
CA TRP A 247 -12.48 8.68 13.05
C TRP A 247 -12.34 9.07 11.58
N TYR A 248 -11.97 10.31 11.28
CA TYR A 248 -12.00 10.85 9.93
C TYR A 248 -10.70 10.57 9.18
N THR A 249 -10.45 9.32 8.79
CA THR A 249 -9.21 8.95 8.10
C THR A 249 -9.43 7.94 6.98
N GLY A 250 -8.68 8.10 5.89
CA GLY A 250 -8.60 7.10 4.82
C GLY A 250 -8.00 5.77 5.28
N ALA A 251 -7.31 5.76 6.43
CA ALA A 251 -6.71 4.57 7.01
C ALA A 251 -7.74 3.45 7.25
N ALA A 252 -8.98 3.78 7.63
CA ALA A 252 -10.02 2.77 7.85
C ALA A 252 -10.36 2.01 6.55
N GLY A 253 -10.55 2.73 5.45
CA GLY A 253 -10.85 2.14 4.14
C GLY A 253 -9.70 1.28 3.62
N TRP A 254 -8.46 1.77 3.74
CA TRP A 254 -7.29 1.01 3.32
C TRP A 254 -7.02 -0.20 4.21
N THR A 255 -7.15 -0.09 5.53
CA THR A 255 -7.00 -1.22 6.45
C THR A 255 -8.00 -2.33 6.11
N TYR A 256 -9.26 -1.97 5.88
CA TYR A 256 -10.29 -2.93 5.44
C TYR A 256 -9.89 -3.60 4.12
N ARG A 257 -9.44 -2.81 3.15
CA ARG A 257 -9.01 -3.31 1.84
C ARG A 257 -7.83 -4.28 1.97
N VAL A 258 -6.78 -3.93 2.71
CA VAL A 258 -5.60 -4.80 2.87
C VAL A 258 -5.97 -6.10 3.55
N TRP A 259 -6.78 -6.07 4.62
CA TRP A 259 -7.24 -7.30 5.25
C TRP A 259 -8.06 -8.19 4.30
N ILE A 260 -9.07 -7.63 3.65
CA ILE A 260 -10.02 -8.41 2.84
C ILE A 260 -9.40 -8.82 1.50
N GLU A 261 -8.85 -7.87 0.75
CA GLU A 261 -8.41 -8.08 -0.63
C GLU A 261 -7.01 -8.70 -0.69
N GLU A 262 -6.08 -8.31 0.18
CA GLU A 262 -4.65 -8.65 0.03
C GLU A 262 -4.23 -9.80 0.95
N VAL A 263 -4.61 -9.77 2.23
CA VAL A 263 -4.29 -10.85 3.19
C VAL A 263 -5.23 -12.03 3.02
N LEU A 264 -6.55 -11.80 3.07
CA LEU A 264 -7.54 -12.87 2.89
C LEU A 264 -7.77 -13.20 1.42
N GLY A 265 -7.21 -12.41 0.49
CA GLY A 265 -7.22 -12.70 -0.94
C GLY A 265 -8.60 -12.60 -1.60
N PHE A 266 -9.58 -11.95 -0.96
CA PHE A 266 -10.94 -11.86 -1.48
C PHE A 266 -11.01 -10.83 -2.62
N GLN A 267 -11.04 -11.31 -3.86
CA GLN A 267 -10.97 -10.48 -5.06
C GLN A 267 -12.20 -10.67 -5.93
N ARG A 268 -13.11 -9.69 -5.92
CA ARG A 268 -14.31 -9.69 -6.77
C ARG A 268 -14.14 -8.77 -7.97
N ARG A 269 -14.39 -9.29 -9.17
CA ARG A 269 -14.43 -8.50 -10.42
C ARG A 269 -15.71 -8.79 -11.19
N GLY A 270 -16.62 -7.82 -11.27
CA GLY A 270 -17.95 -8.08 -11.82
C GLY A 270 -18.63 -9.20 -11.03
N ASP A 271 -19.05 -10.27 -11.69
CA ASP A 271 -19.67 -11.43 -11.07
C ASP A 271 -18.71 -12.60 -10.84
N THR A 272 -17.40 -12.38 -11.00
CA THR A 272 -16.39 -13.38 -10.65
C THR A 272 -15.76 -13.09 -9.30
N LEU A 273 -15.39 -14.17 -8.60
CA LEU A 273 -14.69 -14.15 -7.33
C LEU A 273 -13.46 -15.06 -7.42
N THR A 274 -12.30 -14.47 -7.13
CA THR A 274 -11.06 -15.20 -6.86
C THR A 274 -10.75 -15.09 -5.38
N ILE A 275 -10.27 -16.17 -4.78
CA ILE A 275 -9.73 -16.20 -3.43
C ILE A 275 -8.26 -16.60 -3.55
N ASP A 276 -7.33 -15.66 -3.37
CA ASP A 276 -5.87 -15.91 -3.41
C ASP A 276 -5.18 -15.34 -2.16
N PRO A 277 -5.28 -16.03 -1.01
CA PRO A 277 -4.83 -15.52 0.28
C PRO A 277 -3.30 -15.41 0.39
N VAL A 278 -2.86 -14.38 1.11
CA VAL A 278 -1.49 -14.20 1.59
C VAL A 278 -1.52 -14.09 3.11
N ILE A 279 -1.56 -15.23 3.78
CA ILE A 279 -1.77 -15.35 5.23
C ILE A 279 -0.51 -15.83 5.96
N PRO A 280 -0.41 -15.63 7.29
CA PRO A 280 0.64 -16.23 8.10
C PRO A 280 0.67 -17.74 7.96
N LYS A 281 1.87 -18.31 7.97
CA LYS A 281 2.06 -19.77 7.80
C LYS A 281 1.46 -20.56 8.95
N ASP A 282 1.40 -19.98 10.14
CA ASP A 282 0.83 -20.62 11.33
C ASP A 282 -0.72 -20.64 11.32
N TRP A 283 -1.37 -19.93 10.40
CA TRP A 283 -2.83 -20.00 10.24
C TRP A 283 -3.22 -21.29 9.53
N PRO A 284 -4.03 -22.17 10.15
CA PRO A 284 -4.51 -23.40 9.51
C PRO A 284 -5.54 -23.14 8.41
N GLY A 285 -5.99 -21.89 8.25
CA GLY A 285 -7.08 -21.50 7.38
C GLY A 285 -7.99 -20.45 8.03
N PHE A 286 -9.04 -20.05 7.32
CA PHE A 286 -10.04 -19.12 7.82
C PHE A 286 -11.39 -19.34 7.11
N ARG A 287 -12.45 -18.70 7.62
CA ARG A 287 -13.77 -18.73 7.00
C ARG A 287 -14.31 -17.33 6.78
N LEU A 288 -14.97 -17.13 5.63
CA LEU A 288 -15.68 -15.91 5.30
C LEU A 288 -17.14 -16.24 4.99
N ARG A 289 -18.04 -15.31 5.32
CA ARG A 289 -19.42 -15.33 4.83
C ARG A 289 -19.62 -14.08 3.98
N TYR A 290 -19.80 -14.28 2.69
CA TYR A 290 -20.02 -13.21 1.73
C TYR A 290 -21.45 -13.26 1.20
N ARG A 291 -22.07 -12.10 1.04
CA ARG A 291 -23.40 -12.00 0.44
C ARG A 291 -23.27 -11.32 -0.92
N PHE A 292 -23.59 -12.07 -1.97
CA PHE A 292 -23.72 -11.53 -3.31
C PHE A 292 -25.20 -11.34 -3.62
N GLN A 293 -25.65 -10.08 -3.64
CA GLN A 293 -27.08 -9.75 -3.78
C GLN A 293 -27.91 -10.47 -2.71
N ASP A 294 -28.76 -11.43 -3.07
CA ASP A 294 -29.59 -12.21 -2.16
C ASP A 294 -29.00 -13.60 -1.85
N THR A 295 -27.94 -14.00 -2.56
CA THR A 295 -27.25 -15.28 -2.40
C THR A 295 -26.12 -15.18 -1.36
N THR A 296 -26.00 -16.20 -0.51
CA THR A 296 -24.93 -16.30 0.51
C THR A 296 -23.88 -17.32 0.09
N TYR A 297 -22.62 -16.90 0.07
CA TYR A 297 -21.45 -17.74 -0.10
C TYR A 297 -20.75 -17.94 1.25
N ARG A 298 -20.55 -19.20 1.63
CA ARG A 298 -19.70 -19.59 2.76
C ARG A 298 -18.39 -20.09 2.21
N ILE A 299 -17.32 -19.41 2.55
CA ILE A 299 -15.99 -19.64 1.98
C ILE A 299 -15.13 -20.22 3.09
N SER A 300 -14.59 -21.41 2.88
CA SER A 300 -13.63 -22.06 3.77
C SER A 300 -12.28 -22.14 3.08
N VAL A 301 -11.28 -21.50 3.67
CA VAL A 301 -9.89 -21.58 3.24
C VAL A 301 -9.14 -22.50 4.20
N GLU A 302 -8.43 -23.48 3.65
CA GLU A 302 -7.65 -24.49 4.37
C GLU A 302 -6.17 -24.34 4.01
N ASN A 303 -5.29 -24.42 5.00
CA ASN A 303 -3.84 -24.33 4.83
C ASN A 303 -3.10 -25.52 5.47
N PRO A 304 -3.31 -26.75 4.96
CA PRO A 304 -2.78 -27.97 5.58
C PRO A 304 -1.25 -28.04 5.56
N GLU A 305 -0.60 -27.36 4.61
CA GLU A 305 0.86 -27.35 4.45
C GLU A 305 1.51 -26.07 4.96
N HIS A 306 0.79 -25.24 5.73
CA HIS A 306 1.35 -24.04 6.38
C HIS A 306 2.08 -23.11 5.38
N CYS A 307 1.49 -22.94 4.20
CA CYS A 307 2.00 -22.08 3.15
C CYS A 307 1.51 -20.65 3.36
N ALA A 308 2.34 -19.65 3.04
CA ALA A 308 1.92 -18.24 3.13
C ALA A 308 0.95 -17.85 2.01
N ARG A 309 1.03 -18.54 0.87
CA ARG A 309 0.21 -18.32 -0.32
C ARG A 309 0.25 -19.54 -1.24
N GLY A 310 -0.57 -19.53 -2.28
CA GLY A 310 -0.57 -20.54 -3.33
C GLY A 310 -1.78 -21.44 -3.22
N VAL A 311 -2.83 -21.10 -3.97
CA VAL A 311 -4.04 -21.92 -4.03
C VAL A 311 -3.81 -23.11 -4.94
N THR A 312 -4.08 -24.33 -4.46
CA THR A 312 -3.98 -25.56 -5.24
C THR A 312 -5.34 -26.05 -5.73
N LEU A 313 -6.40 -25.83 -4.95
CA LEU A 313 -7.76 -26.28 -5.25
C LEU A 313 -8.79 -25.20 -4.90
N VAL A 314 -9.80 -25.05 -5.77
CA VAL A 314 -11.04 -24.33 -5.48
C VAL A 314 -12.22 -25.21 -5.88
N GLU A 315 -13.18 -25.39 -4.98
CA GLU A 315 -14.44 -26.11 -5.22
C GLU A 315 -15.62 -25.18 -4.94
N LEU A 316 -16.67 -25.30 -5.75
CA LEU A 316 -17.98 -24.69 -5.55
C LEU A 316 -19.00 -25.82 -5.42
N ASP A 317 -19.67 -25.90 -4.26
CA ASP A 317 -20.64 -26.94 -3.92
C ASP A 317 -20.11 -28.36 -4.13
N GLY A 318 -18.82 -28.58 -3.81
CA GLY A 318 -18.13 -29.86 -3.94
C GLY A 318 -17.63 -30.20 -5.34
N ALA A 319 -17.85 -29.33 -6.33
CA ALA A 319 -17.31 -29.49 -7.67
C ALA A 319 -16.08 -28.59 -7.89
N ALA A 320 -14.99 -29.15 -8.41
CA ALA A 320 -13.79 -28.38 -8.73
C ALA A 320 -14.07 -27.28 -9.77
N VAL A 321 -13.51 -26.10 -9.53
CA VAL A 321 -13.69 -24.91 -10.36
C VAL A 321 -12.47 -24.72 -11.28
N ALA A 322 -12.70 -24.72 -12.59
CA ALA A 322 -11.67 -24.43 -13.57
C ALA A 322 -11.06 -23.03 -13.34
N ASP A 323 -9.74 -22.92 -13.54
CA ASP A 323 -8.97 -21.69 -13.37
C ASP A 323 -9.06 -21.02 -11.98
N LYS A 324 -9.68 -21.69 -10.99
CA LYS A 324 -9.85 -21.22 -9.60
C LYS A 324 -10.69 -19.93 -9.50
N ILE A 325 -11.57 -19.67 -10.47
CA ILE A 325 -12.44 -18.49 -10.51
C ILE A 325 -13.90 -18.89 -10.30
N VAL A 326 -14.48 -18.47 -9.17
CA VAL A 326 -15.88 -18.75 -8.84
C VAL A 326 -16.79 -17.77 -9.57
N MET A 327 -17.73 -18.29 -10.36
CA MET A 327 -18.82 -17.49 -10.93
C MET A 327 -19.93 -17.32 -9.91
N LEU A 328 -20.15 -16.08 -9.47
CA LEU A 328 -21.18 -15.74 -8.51
C LEU A 328 -22.56 -15.72 -9.19
N ARG A 329 -23.58 -16.20 -8.49
CA ARG A 329 -24.96 -16.32 -8.93
C ARG A 329 -25.88 -15.69 -7.89
N ASN A 330 -26.96 -15.05 -8.35
CA ASN A 330 -28.03 -14.56 -7.47
C ASN A 330 -29.27 -15.43 -7.65
N ASP A 331 -29.24 -16.64 -7.10
CA ASP A 331 -30.31 -17.63 -7.12
C ASP A 331 -31.00 -17.82 -5.75
N ALA A 332 -30.60 -17.02 -4.75
CA ALA A 332 -31.04 -17.08 -3.36
C ALA A 332 -30.77 -18.41 -2.64
N LEU A 333 -29.91 -19.28 -3.20
CA LEU A 333 -29.47 -20.52 -2.56
C LEU A 333 -28.12 -20.32 -1.87
N PRO A 334 -27.87 -20.95 -0.71
CA PRO A 334 -26.54 -20.91 -0.11
C PRO A 334 -25.56 -21.74 -0.94
N HIS A 335 -24.36 -21.20 -1.16
CA HIS A 335 -23.25 -21.90 -1.81
C HIS A 335 -22.06 -22.07 -0.86
N GLU A 336 -21.36 -23.18 -0.99
CA GLU A 336 -20.13 -23.49 -0.26
C GLU A 336 -18.94 -23.39 -1.21
N VAL A 337 -17.95 -22.57 -0.86
CA VAL A 337 -16.68 -22.45 -1.57
C VAL A 337 -15.58 -23.00 -0.69
N ARG A 338 -14.86 -24.00 -1.18
CA ARG A 338 -13.69 -24.56 -0.49
C ARG A 338 -12.43 -24.20 -1.25
N VAL A 339 -11.46 -23.66 -0.55
CA VAL A 339 -10.16 -23.23 -1.09
C VAL A 339 -9.07 -23.92 -0.30
N VAL A 340 -8.12 -24.55 -0.97
CA VAL A 340 -6.99 -25.23 -0.31
C VAL A 340 -5.69 -24.57 -0.76
N LEU A 341 -4.88 -24.17 0.20
CA LEU A 341 -3.51 -23.71 -0.03
C LEU A 341 -2.55 -24.90 -0.08
N GLY A 342 -1.48 -24.74 -0.83
CA GLY A 342 -0.38 -25.69 -0.89
C GLY A 342 0.85 -25.09 -1.57
N PRO A 343 1.95 -25.83 -1.60
CA PRO A 343 3.20 -25.37 -2.17
C PRO A 343 2.97 -25.04 -3.64
N LYS A 344 3.45 -23.87 -4.05
CA LYS A 344 3.45 -23.51 -5.46
C LYS A 344 4.31 -24.56 -6.19
N PRO A 345 3.81 -25.19 -7.26
CA PRO A 345 4.63 -26.14 -8.01
C PRO A 345 5.90 -25.42 -8.49
N PRO A 346 7.07 -26.10 -8.46
CA PRO A 346 8.29 -25.51 -8.96
C PRO A 346 8.08 -25.08 -10.41
N THR A 347 8.40 -23.82 -10.71
CA THR A 347 8.33 -23.20 -12.04
C THR A 347 9.42 -23.72 -12.95
#